data_AF-A0A9P4WTP3-F1
#
_entry.id   AF-A0A9P4WTP3-F1
#
_cell.length_a   1.000
_cell.length_b   1.000
_cell.length_c   1.000
_cell.angle_alpha   90.00
_cell.angle_beta   90.00
_cell.angle_gamma   90.00
#
_symmetry.space_group_name_H-M   'P 1'
#
loop_
_entity.id
_entity.type
_entity.pdbx_description
1 polymer ?
#
loop_
_entity_poly.entity_id
_entity_poly.type
_entity_poly.pdbx_seq_one_letter_code
_entity_poly.pdbx_strand_id
1 'polypeptide(L)'
;MASSLQAEAIKSLGFWMNIPPSFFILPSVHLRVITGTRDNIHLMFSLQYMSKYPIGHSPTWSQRAAGLPLYRFMHAYGPQNHEWHVNHARFIFFPGSSGDRSPTSTCQYLSDNIHMNWGGLYMFDQHDDSIATRLRSQLLAFDREYPKPTEVHQGLGQIIQDVILIISIIRTEFLDEAIVHLQALSRKCLQEDLSTEKQVRYLEDLYDLLPLWSQVRRQLDGTKNLVAQVSRHKISTFTSGERDGRYYIKRLSVVEDQLRRCNDAADKTKNLINLIMNIASLQESRAAVQESKSANATAASIKRVTILTFIYLSLTLASSILGMNIPQITGERTNSQLWVYFTVAVALMAATFGGWVMSDEKVSIWLRDSLRKTEAANRHGDPEAYRLKNWQFLQ
;
A
#
# COMPACT_ATOMS: atom_id res chain seq x y z
N MET A 1 -13.42 -11.53 34.20
CA MET A 1 -14.12 -12.83 34.29
C MET A 1 -14.56 -13.38 32.93
N ALA A 2 -15.01 -12.59 31.94
CA ALA A 2 -15.44 -13.12 30.64
C ALA A 2 -14.32 -13.72 29.75
N SER A 3 -13.07 -13.28 29.90
CA SER A 3 -11.92 -13.86 29.18
C SER A 3 -11.56 -15.27 29.66
N SER A 4 -11.86 -15.63 30.91
CA SER A 4 -11.65 -16.98 31.43
C SER A 4 -12.65 -17.96 30.81
N LEU A 5 -13.92 -17.56 30.69
CA LEU A 5 -14.98 -18.38 30.08
C LEU A 5 -14.71 -18.68 28.61
N GLN A 6 -14.17 -17.72 27.84
CA GLN A 6 -13.78 -17.96 26.45
C GLN A 6 -12.54 -18.87 26.35
N ALA A 7 -11.55 -18.68 27.22
CA ALA A 7 -10.36 -19.53 27.28
C ALA A 7 -10.67 -20.95 27.77
N GLU A 8 -11.63 -21.08 28.68
CA GLU A 8 -12.12 -22.33 29.25
C GLU A 8 -13.06 -23.05 28.29
N ALA A 9 -13.90 -22.32 27.53
CA ALA A 9 -14.65 -22.85 26.40
C ALA A 9 -13.72 -23.29 25.25
N ILE A 10 -12.67 -22.53 24.95
CA ILE A 10 -11.66 -22.91 23.95
C ILE A 10 -10.84 -24.11 24.43
N LYS A 11 -10.48 -24.17 25.71
CA LYS A 11 -9.81 -25.35 26.30
C LYS A 11 -10.74 -26.54 26.35
N SER A 12 -12.01 -26.38 26.71
CA SER A 12 -12.97 -27.48 26.80
C SER A 12 -13.39 -28.00 25.42
N LEU A 13 -13.64 -27.11 24.44
CA LEU A 13 -13.88 -27.46 23.04
C LEU A 13 -12.61 -28.01 22.37
N GLY A 14 -11.45 -27.42 22.64
CA GLY A 14 -10.15 -27.91 22.13
C GLY A 14 -9.79 -29.28 22.70
N PHE A 15 -10.10 -29.53 23.97
CA PHE A 15 -9.94 -30.82 24.65
C PHE A 15 -10.94 -31.88 24.15
N TRP A 16 -12.21 -31.50 23.95
CA TRP A 16 -13.23 -32.42 23.43
C TRP A 16 -13.06 -32.74 21.94
N MET A 17 -12.53 -31.79 21.14
CA MET A 17 -12.41 -31.94 19.68
C MET A 17 -10.97 -32.13 19.18
N ASN A 18 -9.97 -32.26 20.06
CA ASN A 18 -8.54 -32.33 19.73
C ASN A 18 -8.06 -31.18 18.82
N ILE A 19 -8.53 -29.96 19.05
CA ILE A 19 -8.17 -28.79 18.22
C ILE A 19 -7.07 -27.97 18.90
N PRO A 20 -5.88 -27.80 18.28
CA PRO A 20 -4.76 -27.06 18.89
C PRO A 20 -5.03 -25.55 18.96
N PRO A 21 -4.49 -24.80 19.95
CA PRO A 21 -4.72 -23.36 20.10
C PRO A 21 -4.30 -22.49 18.90
N SER A 22 -3.30 -22.93 18.12
CA SER A 22 -2.86 -22.28 16.87
C SER A 22 -3.92 -22.27 15.78
N PHE A 23 -4.91 -23.16 15.87
CA PHE A 23 -6.05 -23.25 14.97
C PHE A 23 -6.94 -22.00 14.98
N PHE A 24 -6.94 -21.23 16.07
CA PHE A 24 -7.72 -20.00 16.19
C PHE A 24 -7.08 -18.79 15.50
N ILE A 25 -5.88 -18.96 14.93
CA ILE A 25 -5.08 -17.91 14.25
C ILE A 25 -4.96 -18.24 12.75
N LEU A 26 -5.82 -19.08 12.19
CA LEU A 26 -5.78 -19.38 10.77
C LEU A 26 -6.36 -18.20 9.96
N PRO A 27 -5.58 -17.58 9.05
CA PRO A 27 -6.05 -16.50 8.18
C PRO A 27 -6.98 -17.00 7.06
N SER A 28 -7.13 -18.31 6.94
CA SER A 28 -7.84 -18.99 5.86
C SER A 28 -9.14 -19.63 6.34
N VAL A 29 -10.15 -19.47 5.51
CA VAL A 29 -11.44 -20.15 5.65
C VAL A 29 -11.23 -21.62 5.27
N HIS A 30 -11.19 -22.50 6.26
CA HIS A 30 -11.14 -23.94 6.02
C HIS A 30 -12.46 -24.56 6.44
N LEU A 31 -13.18 -25.16 5.49
CA LEU A 31 -14.22 -26.10 5.81
C LEU A 31 -13.53 -27.39 6.27
N ARG A 32 -13.43 -27.61 7.58
CA ARG A 32 -12.91 -28.86 8.11
C ARG A 32 -14.07 -29.74 8.54
N VAL A 33 -14.26 -30.84 7.83
CA VAL A 33 -15.13 -31.93 8.29
C VAL A 33 -14.29 -32.83 9.18
N ILE A 34 -14.48 -32.72 10.50
CA ILE A 34 -13.82 -33.62 11.45
C ILE A 34 -14.70 -34.86 11.57
N THR A 35 -14.33 -35.96 10.89
CA THR A 35 -14.99 -37.26 11.06
C THR A 35 -14.37 -38.00 12.24
N GLY A 36 -14.78 -37.65 13.46
CA GLY A 36 -14.51 -38.47 14.65
C GLY A 36 -15.55 -39.57 14.72
N THR A 37 -15.26 -40.75 14.16
CA THR A 37 -16.21 -41.86 13.87
C THR A 37 -17.23 -41.54 12.75
N ARG A 38 -17.78 -42.57 12.09
CA ARG A 38 -18.57 -42.46 10.84
C ARG A 38 -19.80 -41.54 10.93
N ASP A 39 -20.22 -41.13 12.13
CA ASP A 39 -21.53 -40.53 12.36
C ASP A 39 -21.53 -39.06 12.83
N ASN A 40 -20.37 -38.45 13.12
CA ASN A 40 -20.29 -37.07 13.61
C ASN A 40 -19.55 -36.15 12.65
N ILE A 41 -20.28 -35.57 11.68
CA ILE A 41 -19.78 -34.52 10.78
C ILE A 41 -19.88 -33.18 11.51
N HIS A 42 -18.76 -32.64 11.98
CA HIS A 42 -18.70 -31.25 12.43
C HIS A 42 -18.36 -30.34 11.26
N LEU A 43 -19.14 -29.27 11.07
CA LEU A 43 -18.82 -28.22 10.10
C LEU A 43 -18.24 -27.04 10.85
N MET A 44 -17.01 -26.67 10.51
CA MET A 44 -16.40 -25.48 11.08
C MET A 44 -15.82 -24.60 9.98
N PHE A 45 -16.05 -23.30 10.08
CA PHE A 45 -15.36 -22.29 9.29
C PHE A 45 -15.20 -20.98 10.07
N SER A 46 -14.20 -20.21 9.67
CA SER A 46 -13.91 -18.87 10.21
C SER A 46 -13.84 -17.89 9.06
N LEU A 47 -14.49 -16.74 9.20
CA LEU A 47 -14.48 -15.68 8.21
C LEU A 47 -13.90 -14.43 8.83
N GLN A 48 -12.92 -13.83 8.14
CA GLN A 48 -12.45 -12.49 8.45
C GLN A 48 -13.22 -11.47 7.63
N TYR A 49 -13.59 -10.37 8.25
CA TYR A 49 -14.26 -9.25 7.58
C TYR A 49 -13.79 -7.94 8.21
N MET A 50 -13.96 -6.84 7.49
CA MET A 50 -13.75 -5.50 8.03
C MET A 50 -15.10 -4.97 8.51
N SER A 51 -15.20 -4.42 9.70
CA SER A 51 -16.41 -3.68 10.10
C SER A 51 -16.09 -2.31 10.66
N LYS A 52 -17.13 -1.48 10.63
CA LYS A 52 -17.08 -0.05 10.85
C LYS A 52 -17.38 0.27 12.31
N TYR A 53 -16.48 1.01 12.96
CA TYR A 53 -16.64 1.44 14.34
C TYR A 53 -16.48 2.95 14.47
N PRO A 54 -17.22 3.61 15.39
CA PRO A 54 -16.95 5.00 15.74
C PRO A 54 -15.50 5.17 16.22
N ILE A 55 -14.89 6.32 15.93
CA ILE A 55 -13.52 6.61 16.38
C ILE A 55 -13.41 6.44 17.91
N GLY A 56 -12.33 5.78 18.34
CA GLY A 56 -12.08 5.49 19.76
C GLY A 56 -12.82 4.27 20.30
N HIS A 57 -13.65 3.60 19.48
CA HIS A 57 -14.28 2.33 19.83
C HIS A 57 -13.62 1.22 19.04
N SER A 58 -12.76 0.44 19.71
CA SER A 58 -12.07 -0.69 19.09
C SER A 58 -12.66 -2.01 19.60
N PRO A 59 -12.98 -2.99 18.73
CA PRO A 59 -13.42 -4.31 19.19
C PRO A 59 -12.36 -5.00 20.05
N THR A 60 -12.79 -5.91 20.93
CA THR A 60 -11.89 -6.61 21.87
C THR A 60 -10.78 -7.35 21.11
N TRP A 61 -11.09 -7.90 19.95
CA TRP A 61 -10.14 -8.58 19.09
C TRP A 61 -9.03 -7.64 18.59
N SER A 62 -9.38 -6.45 18.12
CA SER A 62 -8.39 -5.45 17.69
C SER A 62 -7.49 -4.97 18.83
N GLN A 63 -8.00 -4.92 20.07
CA GLN A 63 -7.19 -4.55 21.24
C GLN A 63 -6.19 -5.66 21.62
N ARG A 64 -6.56 -6.93 21.43
CA ARG A 64 -5.72 -8.08 21.81
C ARG A 64 -4.52 -8.25 20.89
N ALA A 65 -4.65 -7.91 19.62
CA ALA A 65 -3.57 -8.03 18.65
C ALA A 65 -3.02 -6.63 18.35
N ALA A 66 -2.10 -6.18 19.21
CA ALA A 66 -1.31 -4.98 18.97
C ALA A 66 -0.66 -5.07 17.57
N GLY A 67 -0.99 -4.13 16.69
CA GLY A 67 -0.53 -4.11 15.30
C GLY A 67 -1.51 -4.66 14.27
N LEU A 68 -2.75 -5.01 14.63
CA LEU A 68 -3.78 -5.17 13.60
C LEU A 68 -4.00 -3.83 12.89
N PRO A 69 -4.04 -3.84 11.54
CA PRO A 69 -4.09 -2.61 10.80
C PRO A 69 -5.45 -1.94 10.99
N LEU A 70 -5.38 -0.64 11.28
CA LEU A 70 -6.53 0.25 11.45
C LEU A 70 -6.59 1.15 10.23
N TYR A 71 -7.74 1.18 9.58
CA TYR A 71 -7.90 1.95 8.35
C TYR A 71 -8.92 3.05 8.53
N ARG A 72 -8.51 4.28 8.21
CA ARG A 72 -9.37 5.44 8.18
C ARG A 72 -9.42 6.00 6.78
N PHE A 73 -10.60 5.99 6.19
CA PHE A 73 -10.82 6.52 4.86
C PHE A 73 -11.23 8.00 4.93
N MET A 74 -10.60 8.82 4.10
CA MET A 74 -10.99 10.22 3.90
C MET A 74 -12.02 10.31 2.78
N HIS A 75 -13.10 11.06 3.01
CA HIS A 75 -14.05 11.45 1.99
C HIS A 75 -13.67 12.81 1.39
N ALA A 76 -14.27 13.17 0.24
CA ALA A 76 -14.10 14.48 -0.38
C ALA A 76 -14.48 15.66 0.54
N TYR A 77 -15.35 15.42 1.52
CA TYR A 77 -15.87 16.44 2.45
C TYR A 77 -15.16 16.45 3.82
N GLY A 78 -14.12 15.63 3.99
CA GLY A 78 -13.39 15.52 5.26
C GLY A 78 -13.18 14.07 5.72
N PRO A 79 -12.47 13.89 6.84
CA PRO A 79 -12.25 12.56 7.40
C PRO A 79 -13.56 12.01 7.95
N GLN A 80 -13.82 10.72 7.73
CA GLN A 80 -15.01 10.08 8.27
C GLN A 80 -14.89 9.90 9.80
N ASN A 81 -16.04 9.80 10.46
CA ASN A 81 -16.16 9.66 11.91
C ASN A 81 -16.07 8.19 12.37
N HIS A 82 -15.46 7.34 11.56
CA HIS A 82 -15.35 5.91 11.82
C HIS A 82 -14.02 5.35 11.33
N GLU A 83 -13.70 4.18 11.86
CA GLU A 83 -12.52 3.40 11.57
C GLU A 83 -12.96 1.98 11.16
N TRP A 84 -12.21 1.39 10.23
CA TRP A 84 -12.42 0.01 9.81
C TRP A 84 -11.46 -0.90 10.56
N HIS A 85 -12.04 -1.90 11.23
CA HIS A 85 -11.30 -2.89 12.00
C HIS A 85 -11.50 -4.28 11.43
N VAL A 86 -10.42 -5.07 11.43
CA VAL A 86 -10.47 -6.49 11.08
C VAL A 86 -11.13 -7.25 12.22
N ASN A 87 -12.23 -7.92 11.91
CA ASN A 87 -12.95 -8.80 12.80
C ASN A 87 -13.03 -10.22 12.28
N HIS A 88 -13.34 -11.13 13.19
CA HIS A 88 -13.42 -12.55 12.93
C HIS A 88 -14.78 -13.06 13.40
N ALA A 89 -15.48 -13.78 12.53
CA ALA A 89 -16.66 -14.56 12.90
C ALA A 89 -16.32 -16.04 12.75
N ARG A 90 -16.61 -16.83 13.80
CA ARG A 90 -16.38 -18.28 13.79
C ARG A 90 -17.71 -19.00 13.93
N PHE A 91 -17.87 -20.02 13.10
CA PHE A 91 -19.08 -20.81 12.99
C PHE A 91 -18.71 -22.28 13.20
N ILE A 92 -19.35 -22.91 14.18
CA ILE A 92 -19.19 -24.32 14.48
C ILE A 92 -20.58 -24.94 14.49
N PHE A 93 -20.80 -25.91 13.62
CA PHE A 93 -22.03 -26.68 13.58
C PHE A 93 -21.75 -28.12 13.97
N PHE A 94 -22.58 -28.64 14.85
CA PHE A 94 -22.52 -30.00 15.35
C PHE A 94 -23.86 -30.69 15.10
N PRO A 95 -23.85 -32.00 14.79
CA PRO A 95 -25.09 -32.77 14.77
C PRO A 95 -25.65 -32.73 16.20
N GLY A 96 -26.92 -32.39 16.32
CA GLY A 96 -27.64 -32.40 17.58
C GLY A 96 -27.65 -33.82 18.09
N SER A 97 -27.18 -34.02 19.33
CA SER A 97 -27.33 -35.28 20.03
C SER A 97 -28.83 -35.59 20.03
N SER A 98 -29.23 -36.70 19.40
CA SER A 98 -30.60 -37.19 19.46
C SER A 98 -30.85 -37.56 20.91
N GLY A 99 -31.27 -36.58 21.70
CA GLY A 99 -31.36 -36.68 23.15
C GLY A 99 -32.06 -37.97 23.52
N ASP A 100 -31.30 -38.86 24.17
CA ASP A 100 -31.73 -40.05 24.91
C ASP A 100 -33.10 -40.58 24.48
N ARG A 101 -33.24 -40.93 23.19
CA ARG A 101 -34.41 -41.68 22.76
C ARG A 101 -34.26 -43.06 23.39
N SER A 102 -34.92 -43.25 24.51
CA SER A 102 -35.11 -44.55 25.15
C SER A 102 -35.26 -45.62 24.06
N PRO A 103 -34.42 -46.67 24.04
CA PRO A 103 -34.31 -47.62 22.94
C PRO A 103 -35.56 -48.54 22.75
N THR A 104 -36.72 -48.16 23.27
CA THR A 104 -37.90 -49.01 23.37
C THR A 104 -38.97 -48.78 22.30
N SER A 105 -38.84 -47.79 21.42
CA SER A 105 -39.76 -47.63 20.29
C SER A 105 -39.22 -48.30 19.04
N THR A 106 -39.40 -49.62 18.97
CA THR A 106 -39.17 -50.47 17.79
C THR A 106 -40.19 -50.14 16.70
N CYS A 107 -39.98 -49.04 15.97
CA CYS A 107 -40.66 -48.76 14.70
C CYS A 107 -39.64 -48.48 13.61
N GLN A 108 -39.01 -49.60 13.23
CA GLN A 108 -38.66 -50.06 11.90
C GLN A 108 -38.98 -49.10 10.73
N TYR A 109 -37.94 -48.44 10.21
CA TYR A 109 -37.25 -48.80 8.95
C TYR A 109 -38.19 -48.79 7.73
N LEU A 110 -38.23 -47.65 7.02
CA LEU A 110 -38.36 -47.49 5.56
C LEU A 110 -38.96 -46.12 5.20
N SER A 111 -38.18 -45.05 5.38
CA SER A 111 -38.12 -43.91 4.44
C SER A 111 -37.00 -42.99 4.90
N ASP A 112 -35.86 -43.12 4.24
CA ASP A 112 -34.56 -42.54 4.57
C ASP A 112 -34.48 -41.02 4.37
N ASN A 113 -34.98 -40.27 5.36
CA ASN A 113 -34.61 -38.87 5.56
C ASN A 113 -34.41 -38.63 7.05
N ILE A 114 -33.26 -39.08 7.57
CA ILE A 114 -32.87 -38.93 8.97
C ILE A 114 -32.94 -37.45 9.32
N HIS A 115 -33.86 -37.10 10.22
CA HIS A 115 -33.98 -35.76 10.77
C HIS A 115 -32.82 -35.47 11.72
N MET A 116 -31.68 -35.09 11.14
CA MET A 116 -30.55 -34.55 11.90
C MET A 116 -30.87 -33.12 12.29
N ASN A 117 -31.25 -32.92 13.55
CA ASN A 117 -31.24 -31.59 14.15
C ASN A 117 -29.79 -31.12 14.19
N TRP A 118 -29.50 -29.89 13.78
CA TRP A 118 -28.16 -29.31 13.88
C TRP A 118 -28.12 -28.28 15.00
N GLY A 119 -27.09 -28.35 15.84
CA GLY A 119 -26.73 -27.28 16.75
C GLY A 119 -25.66 -26.39 16.13
N GLY A 120 -25.79 -25.07 16.30
CA GLY A 120 -24.81 -24.09 15.84
C GLY A 120 -24.28 -23.26 17.00
N LEU A 121 -22.96 -23.16 17.11
CA LEU A 121 -22.27 -22.21 17.98
C LEU A 121 -21.67 -21.10 17.11
N TYR A 122 -22.04 -19.87 17.42
CA TYR A 122 -21.56 -18.67 16.77
C TYR A 122 -20.70 -17.89 17.74
N MET A 123 -19.49 -17.53 17.33
CA MET A 123 -18.63 -16.65 18.10
C MET A 123 -18.37 -15.37 17.31
N PHE A 124 -18.97 -14.28 17.81
CA PHE A 124 -18.69 -12.92 17.37
C PHE A 124 -17.84 -12.21 18.42
N ASP A 125 -17.24 -11.07 18.06
CA ASP A 125 -16.65 -10.19 19.06
C ASP A 125 -17.76 -9.66 19.97
N GLN A 126 -17.52 -9.61 21.28
CA GLN A 126 -18.49 -9.14 22.28
C GLN A 126 -18.92 -7.69 22.04
N HIS A 127 -18.09 -6.89 21.36
CA HIS A 127 -18.35 -5.48 21.08
C HIS A 127 -18.90 -5.26 19.66
N ASP A 128 -18.96 -6.30 18.82
CA ASP A 128 -19.55 -6.24 17.48
C ASP A 128 -21.01 -6.71 17.53
N ASP A 129 -21.87 -5.92 18.17
CA ASP A 129 -23.30 -6.20 18.18
C ASP A 129 -23.93 -5.98 16.78
N SER A 130 -23.23 -5.30 15.87
CA SER A 130 -23.77 -4.95 14.56
C SER A 130 -24.07 -6.19 13.71
N ILE A 131 -23.15 -7.16 13.67
CA ILE A 131 -23.34 -8.41 12.93
C ILE A 131 -24.26 -9.35 13.67
N ALA A 132 -24.11 -9.45 14.99
CA ALA A 132 -25.00 -10.27 15.80
C ALA A 132 -26.46 -9.81 15.64
N THR A 133 -26.70 -8.50 15.69
CA THR A 133 -28.03 -7.90 15.50
C THR A 133 -28.52 -8.04 14.06
N ARG A 134 -27.67 -7.80 13.03
CA ARG A 134 -28.05 -8.01 11.63
C ARG A 134 -28.41 -9.48 11.37
N LEU A 135 -27.57 -10.42 11.79
CA LEU A 135 -27.82 -11.85 11.65
C LEU A 135 -29.08 -12.26 12.41
N ARG A 136 -29.24 -11.82 13.66
CA ARG A 136 -30.46 -12.07 14.45
C ARG A 136 -31.70 -11.52 13.76
N SER A 137 -31.65 -10.31 13.22
CA SER A 137 -32.79 -9.69 12.53
C SER A 137 -33.16 -10.46 11.26
N GLN A 138 -32.17 -10.95 10.51
CA GLN A 138 -32.39 -11.75 9.31
C GLN A 138 -32.94 -13.14 9.64
N LEU A 139 -32.38 -13.82 10.65
CA LEU A 139 -32.89 -15.10 11.13
C LEU A 139 -34.33 -14.98 11.65
N LEU A 140 -34.64 -13.92 12.41
CA LEU A 140 -36.00 -13.67 12.89
C LEU A 140 -36.97 -13.30 11.76
N ALA A 141 -36.52 -12.56 10.75
CA ALA A 141 -37.33 -12.27 9.57
C ALA A 141 -37.64 -13.55 8.78
N PHE A 142 -36.64 -14.42 8.64
CA PHE A 142 -36.79 -15.73 8.00
C PHE A 142 -37.77 -16.62 8.76
N ASP A 143 -37.63 -16.74 10.09
CA ASP A 143 -38.56 -17.51 10.94
C ASP A 143 -40.01 -17.04 10.81
N ARG A 144 -40.22 -15.74 10.56
CA ARG A 144 -41.56 -15.16 10.33
C ARG A 144 -42.12 -15.49 8.95
N GLU A 145 -41.29 -15.45 7.91
CA GLU A 145 -41.72 -15.67 6.53
C GLU A 145 -41.93 -17.17 6.22
N TYR A 146 -41.19 -18.07 6.88
CA TYR A 146 -41.20 -19.50 6.58
C TYR A 146 -41.38 -20.38 7.84
N PRO A 147 -42.54 -20.32 8.52
CA PRO A 147 -42.79 -21.07 9.75
C PRO A 147 -43.02 -22.59 9.56
N LYS A 148 -42.57 -23.19 8.44
CA LYS A 148 -42.91 -24.59 8.12
C LYS A 148 -41.94 -25.59 8.77
N PRO A 149 -42.43 -26.55 9.58
CA PRO A 149 -41.60 -27.51 10.31
C PRO A 149 -40.83 -28.51 9.43
N THR A 150 -41.12 -28.57 8.12
CA THR A 150 -40.40 -29.42 7.16
C THR A 150 -39.05 -28.83 6.70
N GLU A 151 -38.73 -27.59 7.06
CA GLU A 151 -37.52 -26.88 6.60
C GLU A 151 -36.37 -26.85 7.62
N VAL A 152 -36.49 -27.56 8.75
CA VAL A 152 -35.42 -27.67 9.76
C VAL A 152 -34.08 -28.17 9.15
N HIS A 153 -34.14 -28.91 8.04
CA HIS A 153 -32.97 -29.43 7.32
C HIS A 153 -32.37 -28.42 6.33
N GLN A 154 -33.17 -27.42 5.93
CA GLN A 154 -32.74 -26.31 5.09
C GLN A 154 -32.03 -25.22 5.91
N GLY A 155 -32.22 -25.21 7.23
CA GLY A 155 -31.71 -24.18 8.13
C GLY A 155 -30.19 -24.02 8.10
N LEU A 156 -29.41 -25.11 8.08
CA LEU A 156 -27.94 -24.99 8.12
C LEU A 156 -27.37 -24.36 6.84
N GLY A 157 -27.79 -24.86 5.67
CA GLY A 157 -27.40 -24.29 4.38
C GLY A 157 -27.79 -22.81 4.30
N GLN A 158 -29.02 -22.49 4.71
CA GLN A 158 -29.54 -21.13 4.74
C GLN A 158 -28.74 -20.20 5.67
N ILE A 159 -28.44 -20.63 6.90
CA ILE A 159 -27.64 -19.83 7.84
C ILE A 159 -26.26 -19.53 7.25
N ILE A 160 -25.61 -20.52 6.63
CA ILE A 160 -24.31 -20.32 5.98
C ILE A 160 -24.44 -19.33 4.82
N GLN A 161 -25.50 -19.44 4.02
CA GLN A 161 -25.80 -18.50 2.94
C GLN A 161 -26.02 -17.07 3.46
N ASP A 162 -26.75 -16.90 4.56
CA ASP A 162 -27.06 -15.60 5.17
C ASP A 162 -25.80 -14.98 5.77
N VAL A 163 -24.97 -15.77 6.44
CA VAL A 163 -23.66 -15.32 6.95
C VAL A 163 -22.77 -14.85 5.81
N ILE A 164 -22.66 -15.63 4.72
CA ILE A 164 -21.89 -15.25 3.53
C ILE A 164 -22.48 -13.96 2.92
N LEU A 165 -23.80 -13.83 2.87
CA LEU A 165 -24.48 -12.64 2.36
C LEU A 165 -24.14 -11.40 3.19
N ILE A 166 -24.30 -11.45 4.51
CA ILE A 166 -24.03 -10.33 5.42
C ILE A 166 -22.57 -9.89 5.26
N ILE A 167 -21.63 -10.85 5.28
CA ILE A 167 -20.21 -10.55 5.14
C ILE A 167 -19.90 -9.95 3.77
N SER A 168 -20.53 -10.45 2.70
CA SER A 168 -20.40 -9.86 1.37
C SER A 168 -20.93 -8.43 1.31
N ILE A 169 -22.07 -8.13 1.94
CA ILE A 169 -22.60 -6.74 2.01
C ILE A 169 -21.61 -5.82 2.71
N ILE A 170 -21.14 -6.22 3.89
CA ILE A 170 -20.19 -5.43 4.68
C ILE A 170 -18.90 -5.17 3.90
N ARG A 171 -18.40 -6.16 3.16
CA ARG A 171 -17.23 -5.99 2.30
C ARG A 171 -17.49 -5.07 1.10
N THR A 172 -18.68 -5.10 0.51
CA THR A 172 -19.04 -4.14 -0.54
C THR A 172 -19.01 -2.72 0.01
N GLU A 173 -19.61 -2.48 1.18
CA GLU A 173 -19.56 -1.16 1.85
C GLU A 173 -18.11 -0.71 2.09
N PHE A 174 -17.25 -1.60 2.59
CA PHE A 174 -15.83 -1.33 2.78
C PHE A 174 -15.12 -0.98 1.45
N LEU A 175 -15.31 -1.78 0.41
CA LEU A 175 -14.68 -1.56 -0.89
C LEU A 175 -15.16 -0.25 -1.54
N ASP A 176 -16.45 0.07 -1.41
CA ASP A 176 -17.01 1.33 -1.91
C ASP A 176 -16.34 2.52 -1.24
N GLU A 177 -16.24 2.54 0.10
CA GLU A 177 -15.59 3.62 0.84
C GLU A 177 -14.09 3.72 0.51
N ALA A 178 -13.38 2.59 0.44
CA ALA A 178 -11.95 2.55 0.13
C ALA A 178 -11.66 3.03 -1.31
N ILE A 179 -12.52 2.70 -2.28
CA ILE A 179 -12.42 3.18 -3.66
C ILE A 179 -12.71 4.68 -3.73
N VAL A 180 -13.72 5.18 -3.02
CA VAL A 180 -14.00 6.62 -2.94
C VAL A 180 -12.82 7.38 -2.33
N HIS A 181 -12.19 6.82 -1.31
CA HIS A 181 -10.97 7.38 -0.73
C HIS A 181 -9.81 7.43 -1.73
N LEU A 182 -9.56 6.34 -2.45
CA LEU A 182 -8.56 6.28 -3.50
C LEU A 182 -8.83 7.31 -4.61
N GLN A 183 -10.09 7.50 -5.01
CA GLN A 183 -10.48 8.54 -5.97
C GLN A 183 -10.22 9.95 -5.42
N ALA A 184 -10.48 10.19 -4.13
CA ALA A 184 -10.20 11.46 -3.49
C ALA A 184 -8.68 11.75 -3.44
N LEU A 185 -7.85 10.75 -3.11
CA LEU A 185 -6.40 10.85 -3.17
C LEU A 185 -5.92 11.11 -4.60
N SER A 186 -6.45 10.38 -5.59
CA SER A 186 -6.14 10.56 -7.01
C SER A 186 -6.39 12.00 -7.47
N ARG A 187 -7.55 12.57 -7.13
CA ARG A 187 -7.87 13.97 -7.47
C ARG A 187 -6.90 14.95 -6.81
N LYS A 188 -6.53 14.74 -5.55
CA LYS A 188 -5.56 15.58 -4.83
C LYS A 188 -4.15 15.49 -5.42
N CYS A 189 -3.75 14.32 -5.92
CA CYS A 189 -2.44 14.13 -6.55
C CYS A 189 -2.33 14.79 -7.94
N LEU A 190 -3.46 14.98 -8.63
CA LEU A 190 -3.51 15.63 -9.95
C LEU A 190 -3.56 17.17 -9.87
N GLN A 191 -3.63 17.76 -8.67
CA GLN A 191 -3.60 19.22 -8.53
C GLN A 191 -2.19 19.73 -8.79
N GLU A 192 -2.04 20.70 -9.71
CA GLU A 192 -0.74 21.20 -10.18
C GLU A 192 0.10 21.85 -9.07
N ASP A 193 -0.54 22.44 -8.06
CA ASP A 193 0.13 23.18 -6.98
C ASP A 193 0.48 22.33 -5.75
N LEU A 194 0.73 21.03 -5.94
CA LEU A 194 0.97 20.14 -4.81
C LEU A 194 2.39 20.31 -4.27
N SER A 195 2.49 20.92 -3.07
CA SER A 195 3.74 21.03 -2.30
C SER A 195 4.37 19.65 -2.04
N THR A 196 5.70 19.57 -2.08
CA THR A 196 6.48 18.32 -1.85
C THR A 196 6.10 17.61 -0.55
N GLU A 197 5.86 18.33 0.55
CA GLU A 197 5.42 17.73 1.82
C GLU A 197 4.09 16.98 1.70
N LYS A 198 3.12 17.53 0.95
CA LYS A 198 1.83 16.88 0.69
C LYS A 198 1.98 15.68 -0.25
N GLN A 199 2.89 15.75 -1.22
CA GLN A 199 3.19 14.62 -2.09
C GLN A 199 3.71 13.43 -1.29
N VAL A 200 4.65 13.66 -0.35
CA VAL A 200 5.19 12.61 0.53
C VAL A 200 4.07 11.99 1.38
N ARG A 201 3.22 12.82 2.02
CA ARG A 201 2.09 12.29 2.81
C ARG A 201 1.11 11.47 1.99
N TYR A 202 0.76 11.91 0.78
CA TYR A 202 -0.13 11.12 -0.08
C TYR A 202 0.54 9.85 -0.59
N LEU A 203 1.85 9.88 -0.80
CA LEU A 203 2.62 8.70 -1.16
C LEU A 203 2.60 7.68 -0.01
N GLU A 204 2.80 8.13 1.23
CA GLU A 204 2.66 7.30 2.44
C GLU A 204 1.25 6.69 2.53
N ASP A 205 0.20 7.51 2.42
CA ASP A 205 -1.20 7.04 2.42
C ASP A 205 -1.44 5.97 1.32
N LEU A 206 -0.89 6.15 0.12
CA LEU A 206 -1.01 5.18 -0.98
C LEU A 206 -0.23 3.89 -0.71
N TYR A 207 0.95 3.97 -0.09
CA TYR A 207 1.74 2.81 0.30
C TYR A 207 1.03 1.98 1.36
N ASP A 208 0.36 2.62 2.31
CA ASP A 208 -0.44 1.94 3.35
C ASP A 208 -1.66 1.20 2.78
N LEU A 209 -2.19 1.65 1.63
CA LEU A 209 -3.28 0.96 0.93
C LEU A 209 -2.83 -0.33 0.22
N LEU A 210 -1.57 -0.47 -0.19
CA LEU A 210 -1.08 -1.68 -0.88
C LEU A 210 -1.21 -2.97 -0.05
N PRO A 211 -0.71 -3.05 1.21
CA PRO A 211 -0.89 -4.23 2.03
C PRO A 211 -2.37 -4.50 2.36
N LEU A 212 -3.18 -3.44 2.49
CA LEU A 212 -4.63 -3.56 2.66
C LEU A 212 -5.28 -4.29 1.50
N TRP A 213 -4.99 -3.90 0.24
CA TRP A 213 -5.54 -4.59 -0.92
C TRP A 213 -5.13 -6.06 -0.98
N SER A 214 -3.89 -6.36 -0.63
CA SER A 214 -3.40 -7.75 -0.54
C SER A 214 -4.18 -8.55 0.51
N GLN A 215 -4.42 -7.95 1.68
CA GLN A 215 -5.19 -8.59 2.75
C GLN A 215 -6.64 -8.84 2.34
N VAL A 216 -7.32 -7.84 1.79
CA VAL A 216 -8.72 -7.93 1.34
C VAL A 216 -8.85 -8.98 0.24
N ARG A 217 -7.93 -9.00 -0.72
CA ARG A 217 -7.87 -10.02 -1.77
C ARG A 217 -7.78 -11.43 -1.20
N ARG A 218 -6.88 -11.67 -0.25
CA ARG A 218 -6.75 -12.99 0.43
C ARG A 218 -8.05 -13.41 1.12
N GLN A 219 -8.74 -12.47 1.76
CA GLN A 219 -10.03 -12.73 2.42
C GLN A 219 -11.14 -13.06 1.41
N LEU A 220 -11.17 -12.36 0.26
CA LEU A 220 -12.10 -12.62 -0.83
C LEU A 220 -11.84 -13.99 -1.47
N ASP A 221 -10.59 -14.34 -1.75
CA ASP A 221 -10.20 -15.66 -2.25
C ASP A 221 -10.57 -16.78 -1.27
N GLY A 222 -10.33 -16.58 0.04
CA GLY A 222 -10.77 -17.51 1.08
C GLY A 222 -12.29 -17.71 1.09
N THR A 223 -13.05 -16.64 0.86
CA THR A 223 -14.52 -16.69 0.81
C THR A 223 -15.01 -17.35 -0.47
N LYS A 224 -14.39 -17.05 -1.60
CA LYS A 224 -14.64 -17.71 -2.88
C LYS A 224 -14.49 -19.23 -2.74
N ASN A 225 -13.39 -19.65 -2.13
CA ASN A 225 -13.10 -21.06 -1.85
C ASN A 225 -14.12 -21.67 -0.89
N LEU A 226 -14.54 -20.95 0.16
CA LEU A 226 -15.62 -21.41 1.04
C LEU A 226 -16.93 -21.60 0.28
N VAL A 227 -17.38 -20.61 -0.49
CA VAL A 227 -18.63 -20.68 -1.26
C VAL A 227 -18.59 -21.88 -2.21
N ALA A 228 -17.47 -22.09 -2.90
CA ALA A 228 -17.30 -23.23 -3.81
C ALA A 228 -17.25 -24.59 -3.09
N GLN A 229 -16.70 -24.66 -1.88
CA GLN A 229 -16.70 -25.88 -1.05
C GLN A 229 -18.10 -26.17 -0.51
N VAL A 230 -18.76 -25.16 0.06
CA VAL A 230 -20.12 -25.28 0.59
C VAL A 230 -21.07 -25.69 -0.53
N SER A 231 -20.98 -25.11 -1.72
CA SER A 231 -21.85 -25.43 -2.86
C SER A 231 -21.69 -26.86 -3.39
N ARG A 232 -20.55 -27.52 -3.09
CA ARG A 232 -20.28 -28.91 -3.47
C ARG A 232 -20.58 -29.89 -2.33
N HIS A 233 -20.83 -29.39 -1.12
CA HIS A 233 -21.00 -30.21 0.06
C HIS A 233 -22.44 -30.75 0.16
N LYS A 234 -22.64 -31.92 0.77
CA LYS A 234 -23.99 -32.48 1.01
C LYS A 234 -24.89 -31.60 1.89
N ILE A 235 -24.32 -30.60 2.56
CA ILE A 235 -25.09 -29.61 3.35
C ILE A 235 -25.80 -28.62 2.42
N SER A 236 -25.30 -28.40 1.20
CA SER A 236 -25.98 -27.61 0.18
C SER A 236 -26.91 -28.43 -0.71
N THR A 237 -27.04 -29.75 -0.52
CA THR A 237 -28.07 -30.50 -1.25
C THR A 237 -29.40 -30.30 -0.55
N PHE A 238 -30.12 -29.24 -0.90
CA PHE A 238 -31.49 -29.04 -0.44
C PHE A 238 -32.38 -30.16 -0.98
N THR A 239 -33.33 -30.60 -0.18
CA THR A 239 -34.35 -31.61 -0.56
C THR A 239 -35.24 -31.16 -1.73
N SER A 240 -35.24 -29.85 -2.05
CA SER A 240 -35.93 -29.28 -3.22
C SER A 240 -34.95 -29.14 -4.40
N GLY A 241 -34.79 -30.23 -5.17
CA GLY A 241 -33.73 -30.47 -6.16
C GLY A 241 -33.58 -29.52 -7.37
N GLU A 242 -34.07 -28.27 -7.34
CA GLU A 242 -34.04 -27.39 -8.53
C GLU A 242 -33.72 -25.90 -8.28
N ARG A 243 -33.79 -25.41 -7.03
CA ARG A 243 -33.64 -23.97 -6.75
C ARG A 243 -32.29 -23.53 -6.21
N ASP A 244 -31.47 -24.43 -5.68
CA ASP A 244 -30.41 -24.03 -4.76
C ASP A 244 -29.05 -23.69 -5.41
N GLY A 245 -28.66 -24.37 -6.50
CA GLY A 245 -27.40 -24.07 -7.18
C GLY A 245 -27.29 -22.61 -7.63
N ARG A 246 -28.42 -21.98 -7.99
CA ARG A 246 -28.47 -20.58 -8.42
C ARG A 246 -28.05 -19.58 -7.34
N TYR A 247 -28.30 -19.89 -6.07
CA TYR A 247 -27.93 -18.99 -4.96
C TYR A 247 -26.42 -18.93 -4.78
N TYR A 248 -25.76 -20.09 -4.65
CA TYR A 248 -24.30 -20.13 -4.53
C TYR A 248 -23.60 -19.58 -5.77
N ILE A 249 -24.15 -19.83 -6.97
CA ILE A 249 -23.65 -19.22 -8.22
C ILE A 249 -23.73 -17.68 -8.14
N LYS A 250 -24.88 -17.13 -7.71
CA LYS A 250 -25.05 -15.68 -7.54
C LYS A 250 -24.12 -15.11 -6.46
N ARG A 251 -23.88 -15.84 -5.37
CA ARG A 251 -22.93 -15.39 -4.33
C ARG A 251 -21.50 -15.45 -4.80
N LEU A 252 -21.13 -16.49 -5.54
CA LEU A 252 -19.82 -16.62 -6.15
C LEU A 252 -19.57 -15.45 -7.11
N SER A 253 -20.54 -15.08 -7.95
CA SER A 253 -20.39 -13.95 -8.86
C SER A 253 -20.22 -12.61 -8.15
N VAL A 254 -20.90 -12.39 -7.01
CA VAL A 254 -20.69 -11.19 -6.18
C VAL A 254 -19.27 -11.16 -5.61
N VAL A 255 -18.77 -12.29 -5.08
CA VAL A 255 -17.40 -12.36 -4.54
C VAL A 255 -16.36 -12.19 -5.66
N GLU A 256 -16.61 -12.71 -6.85
CA GLU A 256 -15.75 -12.51 -8.02
C GLU A 256 -15.73 -11.06 -8.50
N ASP A 257 -16.88 -10.38 -8.49
CA ASP A 257 -16.96 -8.94 -8.76
C ASP A 257 -16.16 -8.14 -7.73
N GLN A 258 -16.32 -8.43 -6.43
CA GLN A 258 -15.53 -7.81 -5.37
C GLN A 258 -14.02 -8.03 -5.56
N LEU A 259 -13.62 -9.24 -5.98
CA LEU A 259 -12.22 -9.58 -6.25
C LEU A 259 -11.67 -8.75 -7.43
N ARG A 260 -12.45 -8.63 -8.52
CA ARG A 260 -12.10 -7.80 -9.67
C ARG A 260 -11.93 -6.33 -9.24
N ARG A 261 -12.91 -5.78 -8.51
CA ARG A 261 -12.87 -4.40 -8.01
C ARG A 261 -11.66 -4.15 -7.11
N CYS A 262 -11.30 -5.10 -6.26
CA CYS A 262 -10.12 -5.04 -5.40
C CYS A 262 -8.82 -5.02 -6.23
N ASN A 263 -8.71 -5.84 -7.28
CA ASN A 263 -7.54 -5.83 -8.17
C ASN A 263 -7.44 -4.51 -8.95
N ASP A 264 -8.56 -4.01 -9.50
CA ASP A 264 -8.60 -2.73 -10.19
C ASP A 264 -8.18 -1.57 -9.27
N ALA A 265 -8.58 -1.60 -7.99
CA ALA A 265 -8.16 -0.61 -6.99
C ALA A 265 -6.67 -0.72 -6.65
N ALA A 266 -6.13 -1.93 -6.53
CA ALA A 266 -4.70 -2.16 -6.29
C ALA A 266 -3.84 -1.64 -7.46
N ASP A 267 -4.26 -1.90 -8.69
CA ASP A 267 -3.53 -1.44 -9.88
C ASP A 267 -3.62 0.08 -10.04
N LYS A 268 -4.77 0.69 -9.75
CA LYS A 268 -4.91 2.16 -9.67
C LYS A 268 -3.98 2.76 -8.62
N THR A 269 -3.87 2.13 -7.46
CA THR A 269 -2.97 2.59 -6.38
C THR A 269 -1.52 2.58 -6.85
N LYS A 270 -1.06 1.49 -7.48
CA LYS A 270 0.30 1.41 -8.07
C LYS A 270 0.55 2.47 -9.14
N ASN A 271 -0.44 2.69 -10.02
CA ASN A 271 -0.33 3.69 -11.08
C ASN A 271 -0.22 5.11 -10.50
N LEU A 272 -0.95 5.43 -9.43
CA LEU A 272 -0.86 6.72 -8.74
C LEU A 272 0.50 6.90 -8.05
N ILE A 273 0.99 5.86 -7.38
CA ILE A 273 2.33 5.85 -6.77
C ILE A 273 3.40 6.16 -7.82
N ASN A 274 3.36 5.47 -8.98
CA ASN A 274 4.28 5.71 -10.09
C ASN A 274 4.15 7.13 -10.66
N LEU A 275 2.92 7.65 -10.78
CA LEU A 275 2.67 9.00 -11.25
C LEU A 275 3.30 10.05 -10.32
N ILE A 276 3.11 9.93 -9.00
CA ILE A 276 3.68 10.85 -8.01
C ILE A 276 5.21 10.80 -8.06
N MET A 277 5.80 9.60 -8.12
CA MET A 277 7.26 9.47 -8.24
C MET A 277 7.80 10.12 -9.52
N ASN A 278 7.10 9.97 -10.65
CA ASN A 278 7.49 10.62 -11.90
C ASN A 278 7.39 12.16 -11.81
N ILE A 279 6.33 12.69 -11.18
CA ILE A 279 6.19 14.12 -10.94
C ILE A 279 7.31 14.64 -10.04
N ALA A 280 7.62 13.95 -8.94
CA ALA A 280 8.71 14.30 -8.04
C ALA A 280 10.07 14.32 -8.77
N SER A 281 10.34 13.31 -9.60
CA SER A 281 11.56 13.21 -10.41
C SER A 281 11.69 14.36 -11.42
N LEU A 282 10.57 14.77 -12.02
CA LEU A 282 10.52 15.94 -12.91
C LEU A 282 10.75 17.26 -12.17
N GLN A 283 10.23 17.40 -10.95
CA GLN A 283 10.45 18.58 -10.11
C GLN A 283 11.92 18.70 -9.70
N GLU A 284 12.55 17.60 -9.29
CA GLU A 284 13.98 17.54 -8.96
C GLU A 284 14.84 17.89 -10.18
N SER A 285 14.52 17.32 -11.34
CA SER A 285 15.22 17.65 -12.60
C SER A 285 15.11 19.13 -12.96
N ARG A 286 13.94 19.76 -12.75
CA ARG A 286 13.75 21.20 -12.99
C ARG A 286 14.55 22.05 -12.00
N ALA A 287 14.59 21.67 -10.73
CA ALA A 287 15.38 22.35 -9.71
C ALA A 287 16.88 22.29 -10.04
N ALA A 288 17.40 21.12 -10.41
CA ALA A 288 18.79 20.94 -10.81
C ALA A 288 19.15 21.75 -12.07
N VAL A 289 18.25 21.83 -13.06
CA VAL A 289 18.45 22.66 -14.25
C VAL A 289 18.45 24.15 -13.90
N GLN A 290 17.60 24.58 -12.97
CA GLN A 290 17.55 25.98 -12.54
C GLN A 290 18.79 26.36 -11.71
N GLU A 291 19.24 25.47 -10.83
CA GLU A 291 20.50 25.62 -10.10
C GLU A 291 21.67 25.71 -11.07
N SER A 292 21.73 24.83 -12.07
CA SER A 292 22.74 24.86 -13.13
C SER A 292 22.73 26.18 -13.91
N LYS A 293 21.55 26.75 -14.21
CA LYS A 293 21.44 28.07 -14.86
C LYS A 293 21.95 29.19 -13.95
N SER A 294 21.64 29.16 -12.67
CA SER A 294 22.12 30.16 -11.70
C SER A 294 23.64 30.08 -11.51
N ALA A 295 24.20 28.87 -11.39
CA ALA A 295 25.64 28.63 -11.33
C ALA A 295 26.35 29.09 -12.61
N ASN A 296 25.73 28.91 -13.78
CA ASN A 296 26.29 29.42 -15.03
C ASN A 296 26.27 30.95 -15.09
N ALA A 297 25.21 31.59 -14.58
CA ALA A 297 25.13 33.04 -14.49
C ALA A 297 26.18 33.63 -13.53
N THR A 298 26.40 32.99 -12.38
CA THR A 298 27.45 33.39 -11.44
C THR A 298 28.84 33.17 -12.04
N ALA A 299 29.08 32.04 -12.71
CA ALA A 299 30.34 31.79 -13.43
C ALA A 299 30.62 32.85 -14.50
N ALA A 300 29.60 33.27 -15.26
CA ALA A 300 29.72 34.36 -16.23
C ALA A 300 30.08 35.70 -15.58
N SER A 301 29.50 36.01 -14.40
CA SER A 301 29.82 37.22 -13.65
C SER A 301 31.24 37.22 -13.10
N ILE A 302 31.68 36.09 -12.54
CA ILE A 302 33.04 35.89 -12.03
C ILE A 302 34.04 36.05 -13.17
N LYS A 303 33.76 35.48 -14.35
CA LYS A 303 34.61 35.64 -15.54
C LYS A 303 34.81 37.12 -15.88
N ARG A 304 33.77 37.94 -15.85
CA ARG A 304 33.86 39.39 -16.12
C ARG A 304 34.69 40.13 -15.08
N VAL A 305 34.48 39.84 -13.80
CA VAL A 305 35.26 40.45 -12.70
C VAL A 305 36.73 40.08 -12.82
N THR A 306 37.05 38.81 -13.05
CA THR A 306 38.42 38.34 -13.21
C THR A 306 39.12 39.04 -14.38
N ILE A 307 38.45 39.18 -15.53
CA ILE A 307 38.99 39.93 -16.68
C ILE A 307 39.31 41.38 -16.29
N LEU A 308 38.39 42.05 -15.57
CA LEU A 308 38.58 43.43 -15.15
C LEU A 308 39.78 43.57 -14.18
N THR A 309 39.88 42.67 -13.21
CA THR A 309 40.99 42.65 -12.23
C THR A 309 42.33 42.45 -12.91
N PHE A 310 42.43 41.55 -13.89
CA PHE A 310 43.67 41.35 -14.65
C PHE A 310 44.13 42.61 -15.39
N ILE A 311 43.19 43.39 -15.94
CA ILE A 311 43.49 44.67 -16.61
C ILE A 311 43.91 45.73 -15.58
N TYR A 312 43.12 45.93 -14.51
CA TYR A 312 43.42 46.97 -13.52
C TYR A 312 44.73 46.72 -12.77
N LEU A 313 45.06 45.46 -12.47
CA LEU A 313 46.25 45.11 -11.71
C LEU A 313 47.53 45.45 -12.47
N SER A 314 47.59 45.22 -13.78
CA SER A 314 48.74 45.59 -14.62
C SER A 314 48.88 47.10 -14.78
N LEU A 315 47.78 47.82 -14.99
CA LEU A 315 47.79 49.30 -15.02
C LEU A 315 48.22 49.91 -13.68
N THR A 316 47.70 49.38 -12.56
CA THR A 316 48.04 49.87 -11.22
C THR A 316 49.52 49.62 -10.91
N LEU A 317 50.06 48.46 -11.30
CA LEU A 317 51.48 48.16 -11.13
C LEU A 317 52.36 49.10 -11.96
N ALA A 318 52.00 49.37 -13.22
CA ALA A 318 52.69 50.35 -14.04
C ALA A 318 52.65 51.75 -13.41
N SER A 319 51.47 52.19 -12.95
CA SER A 319 51.30 53.47 -12.26
C SER A 319 52.09 53.53 -10.95
N SER A 320 52.19 52.43 -10.19
CA SER A 320 52.93 52.38 -8.93
C SER A 320 54.43 52.48 -9.15
N ILE A 321 54.98 51.76 -10.14
CA ILE A 321 56.41 51.84 -10.49
C ILE A 321 56.78 53.26 -10.92
N LEU A 322 55.86 53.94 -11.62
CA LEU A 322 56.10 55.28 -12.19
C LEU A 322 55.79 56.42 -11.21
N GLY A 323 54.88 56.19 -10.26
CA GLY A 323 54.56 57.10 -9.16
C GLY A 323 55.60 57.08 -8.03
N MET A 324 56.45 56.05 -7.96
CA MET A 324 57.62 56.05 -7.08
C MET A 324 58.67 57.03 -7.61
N ASN A 325 58.66 58.25 -7.08
CA ASN A 325 59.64 59.34 -7.27
C ASN A 325 60.85 59.03 -8.18
N ILE A 326 60.66 59.23 -9.49
CA ILE A 326 61.71 59.23 -10.51
C ILE A 326 62.59 60.52 -10.58
N PRO A 327 62.44 61.60 -9.75
CA PRO A 327 63.34 62.75 -9.88
C PRO A 327 64.82 62.41 -9.61
N GLN A 328 65.12 61.29 -8.92
CA GLN A 328 66.50 60.88 -8.62
C GLN A 328 67.15 59.97 -9.68
N ILE A 329 66.39 59.31 -10.56
CA ILE A 329 66.96 58.36 -11.54
C ILE A 329 67.19 59.01 -12.92
N THR A 330 66.66 60.20 -13.17
CA THR A 330 66.74 60.82 -14.51
C THR A 330 67.31 62.23 -14.54
N GLY A 331 68.34 62.48 -13.72
CA GLY A 331 69.08 63.75 -13.64
C GLY A 331 69.11 64.55 -14.96
N GLU A 332 68.58 65.77 -14.87
CA GLU A 332 68.67 66.93 -15.77
C GLU A 332 68.65 66.76 -17.31
N ARG A 333 67.64 67.42 -17.89
CA ARG A 333 67.59 68.07 -19.21
C ARG A 333 67.81 67.16 -20.44
N THR A 334 66.73 66.56 -20.94
CA THR A 334 66.11 66.91 -22.24
C THR A 334 65.02 65.89 -22.67
N ASN A 335 63.75 66.31 -22.61
CA ASN A 335 62.62 66.00 -23.51
C ASN A 335 62.37 64.59 -24.12
N SER A 336 62.59 63.46 -23.43
CA SER A 336 62.13 62.16 -24.00
C SER A 336 61.59 61.10 -23.03
N GLN A 337 61.10 61.48 -21.85
CA GLN A 337 60.66 60.51 -20.82
C GLN A 337 59.24 59.95 -21.01
N LEU A 338 58.35 60.67 -21.68
CA LEU A 338 56.98 60.18 -21.98
C LEU A 338 56.99 58.93 -22.86
N TRP A 339 58.01 58.75 -23.70
CA TRP A 339 58.12 57.59 -24.59
C TRP A 339 58.48 56.32 -23.82
N VAL A 340 59.36 56.42 -22.81
CA VAL A 340 59.75 55.30 -21.95
C VAL A 340 58.57 54.82 -21.10
N TYR A 341 57.72 55.74 -20.65
CA TYR A 341 56.46 55.41 -19.98
C TYR A 341 55.57 54.54 -20.87
N PHE A 342 55.39 54.96 -22.13
CA PHE A 342 54.52 54.26 -23.06
C PHE A 342 55.04 52.87 -23.40
N THR A 343 56.34 52.70 -23.63
CA THR A 343 56.93 51.39 -23.93
C THR A 343 56.86 50.43 -22.75
N VAL A 344 57.12 50.88 -21.52
CA VAL A 344 57.02 50.00 -20.34
C VAL A 344 55.57 49.59 -20.07
N ALA A 345 54.62 50.52 -20.19
CA ALA A 345 53.20 50.22 -20.03
C ALA A 345 52.70 49.23 -21.09
N VAL A 346 53.07 49.43 -22.37
CA VAL A 346 52.71 48.52 -23.47
C VAL A 346 53.35 47.15 -23.29
N ALA A 347 54.62 47.07 -22.86
CA ALA A 347 55.31 45.79 -22.62
C ALA A 347 54.66 45.00 -21.46
N LEU A 348 54.30 45.67 -20.36
CA LEU A 348 53.59 45.05 -19.23
C LEU A 348 52.18 44.60 -19.64
N MET A 349 51.47 45.40 -20.43
CA MET A 349 50.16 45.04 -20.95
C MET A 349 50.25 43.85 -21.90
N ALA A 350 51.24 43.81 -22.79
CA ALA A 350 51.50 42.69 -23.69
C ALA A 350 51.91 41.41 -22.93
N ALA A 351 52.74 41.52 -21.89
CA ALA A 351 53.13 40.39 -21.06
C ALA A 351 51.93 39.80 -20.29
N THR A 352 51.06 40.65 -19.76
CA THR A 352 49.85 40.20 -19.05
C THR A 352 48.79 39.62 -19.98
N PHE A 353 48.56 40.22 -21.15
CA PHE A 353 47.68 39.63 -22.18
C PHE A 353 48.26 38.34 -22.75
N GLY A 354 49.56 38.30 -23.04
CA GLY A 354 50.24 37.12 -23.57
C GLY A 354 50.21 35.96 -22.59
N GLY A 355 50.46 36.23 -21.30
CA GLY A 355 50.31 35.24 -20.24
C GLY A 355 48.88 34.72 -20.11
N TRP A 356 47.89 35.60 -20.26
CA TRP A 356 46.48 35.22 -20.20
C TRP A 356 46.05 34.34 -21.38
N VAL A 357 46.34 34.72 -22.62
CA VAL A 357 45.99 33.95 -23.82
C VAL A 357 46.67 32.58 -23.79
N MET A 358 47.95 32.53 -23.41
CA MET A 358 48.70 31.28 -23.30
C MET A 358 48.15 30.38 -22.18
N SER A 359 47.62 30.98 -21.10
CA SER A 359 46.94 30.24 -20.04
C SER A 359 45.57 29.71 -20.51
N ASP A 360 44.79 30.49 -21.25
CA ASP A 360 43.46 30.08 -21.72
C ASP A 360 43.56 28.91 -22.71
N GLU A 361 44.53 28.94 -23.62
CA GLU A 361 44.80 27.81 -24.53
C GLU A 361 45.19 26.55 -23.77
N LYS A 362 46.15 26.64 -22.84
CA LYS A 362 46.60 25.47 -22.05
C LYS A 362 45.48 24.90 -21.18
N VAL A 363 44.68 25.76 -20.56
CA VAL A 363 43.52 25.33 -19.74
C VAL A 363 42.46 24.68 -20.63
N SER A 364 42.18 25.21 -21.81
CA SER A 364 41.19 24.63 -22.74
C SER A 364 41.62 23.25 -23.28
N ILE A 365 42.91 23.06 -23.52
CA ILE A 365 43.48 21.78 -23.97
C ILE A 365 43.43 20.78 -22.82
N TRP A 366 43.85 21.19 -21.63
CA TRP A 366 43.81 20.34 -20.44
C TRP A 366 42.39 19.92 -20.04
N LEU A 367 41.41 20.82 -20.15
CA LEU A 367 40.00 20.50 -19.95
C LEU A 367 39.48 19.50 -20.98
N ARG A 368 39.82 19.67 -22.27
CA ARG A 368 39.46 18.72 -23.33
C ARG A 368 40.04 17.33 -23.08
N ASP A 369 41.30 17.26 -22.66
CA ASP A 369 41.96 15.98 -22.37
C ASP A 369 41.38 15.32 -21.11
N SER A 370 41.01 16.10 -20.10
CA SER A 370 40.33 15.57 -18.90
C SER A 370 38.94 15.04 -19.24
N LEU A 371 38.16 15.76 -20.05
CA LEU A 371 36.85 15.31 -20.52
C LEU A 371 36.95 14.03 -21.35
N ARG A 372 37.95 13.92 -22.24
CA ARG A 372 38.22 12.70 -23.00
C ARG A 372 38.58 11.52 -22.10
N LYS A 373 39.38 11.74 -21.05
CA LYS A 373 39.70 10.68 -20.07
C LYS A 373 38.48 10.22 -19.29
N THR A 374 37.59 11.14 -18.89
CA THR A 374 36.34 10.77 -18.22
C THR A 374 35.37 10.05 -19.15
N GLU A 375 35.26 10.45 -20.43
CA GLU A 375 34.44 9.72 -21.41
C GLU A 375 35.01 8.32 -21.71
N ALA A 376 36.33 8.19 -21.83
CA ALA A 376 36.98 6.90 -22.01
C ALA A 376 36.79 5.98 -20.79
N ALA A 377 36.89 6.54 -19.58
CA ALA A 377 36.60 5.79 -18.34
C ALA A 377 35.14 5.37 -18.25
N ASN A 378 34.19 6.20 -18.70
CA ASN A 378 32.76 5.84 -18.72
C ASN A 378 32.44 4.81 -19.82
N ARG A 379 33.14 4.82 -20.95
CA ARG A 379 33.02 3.77 -22.00
C ARG A 379 33.68 2.45 -21.62
N HIS A 380 34.64 2.47 -20.70
CA HIS A 380 35.20 1.27 -20.06
C HIS A 380 34.57 0.97 -18.71
N GLY A 381 33.42 1.60 -18.40
CA GLY A 381 32.54 1.18 -17.33
C GLY A 381 32.15 -0.27 -17.53
N ASP A 382 32.69 -1.10 -16.65
CA ASP A 382 32.62 -2.55 -16.56
C ASP A 382 31.33 -3.15 -17.19
N PRO A 383 31.44 -3.95 -18.26
CA PRO A 383 30.27 -4.61 -18.87
C PRO A 383 29.51 -5.52 -17.87
N GLU A 384 30.12 -5.88 -16.74
CA GLU A 384 29.45 -6.60 -15.66
C GLU A 384 28.43 -5.74 -14.88
N ALA A 385 28.67 -4.43 -14.73
CA ALA A 385 27.74 -3.53 -14.05
C ALA A 385 26.44 -3.33 -14.86
N TYR A 386 26.51 -3.38 -16.19
CA TYR A 386 25.34 -3.38 -17.07
C TYR A 386 24.58 -4.72 -17.06
N ARG A 387 25.27 -5.85 -16.84
CA ARG A 387 24.60 -7.15 -16.67
C ARG A 387 23.77 -7.18 -15.39
N LEU A 388 24.30 -6.72 -14.25
CA LEU A 388 23.57 -6.73 -12.97
C LEU A 388 22.34 -5.81 -12.98
N LYS A 389 22.38 -4.69 -13.71
CA LYS A 389 21.23 -3.76 -13.82
C LYS A 389 20.08 -4.32 -14.66
N ASN A 390 20.36 -5.14 -15.67
CA ASN A 390 19.32 -5.80 -16.48
C ASN A 390 18.67 -6.99 -15.77
N TRP A 391 19.33 -7.61 -14.78
CA TRP A 391 18.71 -8.68 -13.97
C TRP A 391 17.68 -8.17 -12.96
N GLN A 392 17.75 -6.90 -12.55
CA GLN A 392 16.76 -6.31 -11.62
C GLN A 392 15.45 -5.88 -12.30
N PHE A 393 15.38 -5.83 -13.63
CA PHE A 393 14.17 -5.48 -14.37
C PHE A 393 13.35 -6.69 -14.85
N LEU A 394 13.78 -7.92 -14.51
CA LEU A 394 13.12 -9.18 -14.91
C LEU A 394 12.54 -10.00 -13.74
N GLN A 395 12.42 -9.40 -12.55
CA GLN A 395 11.57 -9.89 -11.45
C GLN A 395 10.45 -8.89 -11.19
#